data_AF-A8ZTS6-F1
#
_entry.id   AF-A8ZTS6-F1
#
_cell.length_a   1.000
_cell.length_b   1.000
_cell.length_c   1.000
_cell.angle_alpha   90.00
_cell.angle_beta   90.00
_cell.angle_gamma   90.00
#
_symmetry.space_group_name_H-M   'P 1'
#
loop_
_entity.id
_entity.type
_entity.pdbx_description
1 polymer ?
#
loop_
_entity_poly.entity_id
_entity_poly.type
_entity_poly.pdbx_seq_one_letter_code
_entity_poly.pdbx_strand_id
1 'polypeptide(L)'
;MIMVSPRIPVDMPAAMSYVATSTDNHRRRFYMKQLAVILSALLMICAMAGCAHKPVQEKSAQELADEGTRYFDKGRYKKSIEAFENLRDWYPFSKLTTLADLKVADAYFNMEEYESAVSAYENFERLHPRHESVPFVIFRTGLCHFNRLDTIDRDQTPAHRAIDAFSRLVRAYPDSEYASQATDYIHQCRESLAAHELYVAKFYFKTKRYRSALYRFKQIIEKYPDVGDIETARRHIPLCEEGLAEMEKEESKND
;
A
#
# COMPACT_ATOMS: atom_id res chain seq x y z
N MET A 1 32.88 -24.68 68.92
CA MET A 1 33.18 -24.83 70.36
C MET A 1 32.27 -23.85 71.11
N ILE A 2 31.10 -24.33 71.52
CA ILE A 2 30.64 -24.53 72.92
C ILE A 2 29.93 -23.29 73.47
N MET A 3 28.67 -23.51 73.85
CA MET A 3 27.80 -22.95 74.92
C MET A 3 28.25 -21.63 75.61
N VAL A 4 27.33 -20.76 76.04
CA VAL A 4 26.62 -20.90 77.33
C VAL A 4 25.56 -19.78 77.46
N SER A 5 24.39 -20.13 78.01
CA SER A 5 23.28 -19.26 78.44
C SER A 5 23.62 -18.51 79.75
N PRO A 6 22.87 -17.45 80.13
CA PRO A 6 22.09 -17.61 81.37
C PRO A 6 20.72 -16.93 81.41
N ARG A 7 19.97 -17.28 82.46
CA ARG A 7 18.55 -17.13 82.78
C ARG A 7 18.23 -15.96 83.77
N ILE A 8 17.03 -15.37 83.60
CA ILE A 8 15.97 -14.98 84.62
C ILE A 8 16.34 -13.83 85.61
N PRO A 9 15.45 -12.85 85.97
CA PRO A 9 14.13 -13.03 86.62
C PRO A 9 12.99 -12.03 86.28
N VAL A 10 11.98 -12.04 87.16
CA VAL A 10 10.51 -11.98 87.03
C VAL A 10 9.86 -10.70 87.63
N ASP A 11 8.60 -10.45 87.25
CA ASP A 11 7.45 -9.86 88.00
C ASP A 11 7.17 -8.32 88.14
N MET A 12 6.02 -7.92 87.52
CA MET A 12 4.84 -7.08 87.95
C MET A 12 4.98 -5.64 88.55
N PRO A 13 3.98 -4.70 88.43
CA PRO A 13 2.52 -4.93 88.50
C PRO A 13 1.55 -4.06 87.62
N ALA A 14 0.27 -4.45 87.76
CA ALA A 14 -1.06 -3.93 87.45
C ALA A 14 -1.38 -2.44 87.09
N ALA A 15 -2.33 -2.34 86.16
CA ALA A 15 -3.54 -1.48 86.15
C ALA A 15 -3.46 0.06 86.04
N MET A 16 -3.89 0.58 84.87
CA MET A 16 -4.68 1.83 84.77
C MET A 16 -5.76 1.71 83.67
N SER A 17 -7.01 1.51 84.13
CA SER A 17 -8.28 2.08 83.62
C SER A 17 -8.45 2.36 82.12
N TYR A 18 -9.19 1.48 81.41
CA TYR A 18 -9.81 1.76 80.11
C TYR A 18 -11.26 2.19 80.32
N VAL A 19 -11.58 3.46 80.06
CA VAL A 19 -12.93 4.01 80.13
C VAL A 19 -13.72 3.61 78.88
N ALA A 20 -14.91 3.05 79.10
CA ALA A 20 -15.88 2.60 78.10
C ALA A 20 -16.31 3.69 77.10
N THR A 21 -16.65 3.30 75.87
CA THR A 21 -17.65 4.05 75.08
C THR A 21 -18.56 3.11 74.27
N SER A 22 -19.87 3.14 74.55
CA SER A 22 -20.91 2.38 73.85
C SER A 22 -21.29 2.97 72.48
N THR A 23 -20.50 3.90 71.95
CA THR A 23 -20.73 4.62 70.68
C THR A 23 -20.27 3.83 69.44
N ASP A 24 -19.51 2.74 69.61
CA ASP A 24 -18.96 1.94 68.52
C ASP A 24 -20.02 1.05 67.83
N ASN A 25 -20.97 0.48 68.60
CA ASN A 25 -21.99 -0.42 68.05
C ASN A 25 -22.99 0.26 67.10
N HIS A 26 -23.33 1.53 67.34
CA HIS A 26 -24.23 2.28 66.46
C HIS A 26 -23.56 2.63 65.12
N ARG A 27 -22.27 3.01 65.15
CA ARG A 27 -21.48 3.26 63.95
C ARG A 27 -21.29 1.99 63.12
N ARG A 28 -20.94 0.86 63.75
CA ARG A 28 -20.81 -0.43 63.06
C ARG A 28 -22.11 -0.88 62.38
N ARG A 29 -23.26 -0.73 63.05
CA ARG A 29 -24.57 -1.04 62.45
C ARG A 29 -24.93 -0.12 61.28
N PHE A 30 -24.53 1.15 61.33
CA PHE A 30 -24.72 2.09 60.23
C PHE A 30 -23.83 1.73 59.02
N TYR A 31 -22.54 1.47 59.24
CA TYR A 31 -21.61 1.05 58.18
C TYR A 31 -21.98 -0.30 57.56
N MET A 32 -22.43 -1.28 58.35
CA MET A 32 -22.90 -2.57 57.83
C MET A 32 -24.13 -2.42 56.92
N LYS A 33 -25.06 -1.52 57.25
CA LYS A 33 -26.22 -1.23 56.39
C LYS A 33 -25.81 -0.51 55.09
N GLN A 34 -24.89 0.44 55.17
CA GLN A 34 -24.38 1.10 53.96
C GLN A 34 -23.58 0.16 53.07
N LEU A 35 -22.76 -0.73 53.65
CA LEU A 35 -22.04 -1.76 52.91
C LEU A 35 -23.01 -2.72 52.20
N ALA A 36 -24.08 -3.14 52.87
CA ALA A 36 -25.10 -4.01 52.28
C ALA A 36 -25.85 -3.34 51.11
N VAL A 37 -26.14 -2.04 51.21
CA VAL A 37 -26.77 -1.26 50.12
C VAL A 37 -25.81 -1.07 48.93
N ILE A 38 -24.53 -0.84 49.19
CA ILE A 38 -23.51 -0.74 48.14
C ILE A 38 -23.34 -2.09 47.44
N LEU A 39 -23.28 -3.19 48.19
CA LEU A 39 -23.14 -4.54 47.63
C LEU A 39 -24.35 -4.93 46.77
N SER A 40 -25.56 -4.61 47.22
CA SER A 40 -26.79 -4.90 46.45
C SER A 40 -26.90 -4.04 45.20
N ALA A 41 -26.46 -2.77 45.25
CA ALA A 41 -26.36 -1.91 44.07
C ALA A 41 -25.32 -2.42 43.06
N LEU A 42 -24.17 -2.90 43.53
CA LEU A 42 -23.11 -3.46 42.68
C LEU A 42 -23.57 -4.76 41.98
N LEU A 43 -24.29 -5.62 42.71
CA LEU A 43 -24.87 -6.85 42.16
C LEU A 43 -25.92 -6.57 41.08
N MET A 44 -26.73 -5.53 41.27
CA MET A 44 -27.74 -5.09 40.30
C MET A 44 -27.10 -4.51 39.03
N ILE A 45 -25.99 -3.78 39.15
CA ILE A 45 -25.21 -3.27 38.01
C ILE A 45 -24.59 -4.45 37.22
N CYS A 46 -24.03 -5.45 37.91
CA CYS A 46 -23.52 -6.65 37.26
C CYS A 46 -24.62 -7.46 36.54
N ALA A 47 -25.84 -7.49 37.08
CA ALA A 47 -26.97 -8.17 36.43
C ALA A 47 -27.43 -7.48 35.14
N MET A 48 -27.21 -6.16 35.00
CA MET A 48 -27.52 -5.42 33.76
C MET A 48 -26.36 -5.43 32.75
N ALA A 49 -25.19 -5.95 33.12
CA ALA A 49 -24.06 -6.19 32.21
C ALA A 49 -24.19 -7.52 31.42
N GLY A 50 -25.41 -8.04 31.27
CA GLY A 50 -25.72 -9.14 30.36
C GLY A 50 -25.48 -8.69 28.92
N CYS A 51 -24.33 -9.04 28.37
CA CYS A 51 -23.97 -8.77 26.98
C CYS A 51 -24.97 -9.46 26.06
N ALA A 52 -25.78 -8.67 25.33
CA ALA A 52 -26.59 -9.16 24.24
C ALA A 52 -25.67 -9.56 23.06
N HIS A 53 -25.12 -10.78 23.12
CA HIS A 53 -24.41 -11.38 22.00
C HIS A 53 -25.45 -11.82 20.97
N LYS A 54 -25.78 -10.92 20.02
CA LYS A 54 -26.51 -11.34 18.82
C LYS A 54 -25.59 -12.30 18.07
N PRO A 55 -26.00 -13.54 17.76
CA PRO A 55 -25.23 -14.37 16.85
C PRO A 55 -25.13 -13.59 15.54
N VAL A 56 -23.91 -13.23 15.14
CA VAL A 56 -23.68 -12.71 13.80
C VAL A 56 -24.09 -13.84 12.87
N GLN A 57 -25.20 -13.67 12.17
CA GLN A 57 -25.53 -14.56 11.07
C GLN A 57 -24.39 -14.39 10.07
N GLU A 58 -23.52 -15.39 9.97
CA GLU A 58 -22.45 -15.40 8.99
C GLU A 58 -23.10 -15.33 7.60
N LYS A 59 -22.91 -14.18 6.94
CA LYS A 59 -23.40 -13.95 5.58
C LYS A 59 -22.83 -15.03 4.67
N SER A 60 -23.66 -15.63 3.83
CA SER A 60 -23.21 -16.58 2.83
C SER A 60 -22.21 -15.93 1.85
N ALA A 61 -21.43 -16.77 1.17
CA ALA A 61 -20.50 -16.31 0.13
C ALA A 61 -21.19 -15.48 -0.96
N GLN A 62 -22.43 -15.84 -1.34
CA GLN A 62 -23.20 -15.07 -2.32
C GLN A 62 -23.62 -13.71 -1.79
N GLU A 63 -24.09 -13.63 -0.54
CA GLU A 63 -24.49 -12.35 0.07
C GLU A 63 -23.31 -11.38 0.19
N LEU A 64 -22.12 -11.90 0.53
CA LEU A 64 -20.89 -11.11 0.56
C LEU A 64 -20.48 -10.64 -0.84
N ALA A 65 -20.58 -11.49 -1.86
CA ALA A 65 -20.27 -11.11 -3.24
C ALA A 65 -21.23 -10.03 -3.77
N ASP A 66 -22.53 -10.20 -3.52
CA ASP A 66 -23.55 -9.24 -3.91
C ASP A 66 -23.37 -7.91 -3.17
N GLU A 67 -23.02 -7.96 -1.88
CA GLU A 67 -22.72 -6.76 -1.10
C GLU A 67 -21.48 -6.03 -1.59
N GLY A 68 -20.39 -6.76 -1.83
CA GLY A 68 -19.16 -6.21 -2.39
C GLY A 68 -19.43 -5.52 -3.72
N THR A 69 -20.14 -6.20 -4.63
CA THR A 69 -20.54 -5.66 -5.93
C THR A 69 -21.40 -4.40 -5.77
N ARG A 70 -22.41 -4.41 -4.90
CA ARG A 70 -23.23 -3.21 -4.62
C ARG A 70 -22.41 -2.05 -4.07
N TYR A 71 -21.40 -2.30 -3.24
CA TYR A 71 -20.51 -1.23 -2.77
C TYR A 71 -19.61 -0.72 -3.89
N PHE A 72 -19.06 -1.61 -4.70
CA PHE A 72 -18.26 -1.28 -5.87
C PHE A 72 -19.01 -0.34 -6.81
N ASP A 73 -20.23 -0.72 -7.20
CA ASP A 73 -21.06 0.04 -8.15
C ASP A 73 -21.47 1.42 -7.60
N LYS A 74 -21.48 1.58 -6.27
CA LYS A 74 -21.74 2.86 -5.59
C LYS A 74 -20.47 3.69 -5.36
N GLY A 75 -19.31 3.27 -5.90
CA GLY A 75 -18.02 3.91 -5.68
C GLY A 75 -17.49 3.77 -4.25
N ARG A 76 -18.08 2.90 -3.42
CA ARG A 76 -17.67 2.67 -2.02
C ARG A 76 -16.60 1.58 -1.96
N TYR A 77 -15.49 1.82 -2.66
CA TYR A 77 -14.44 0.84 -2.91
C TYR A 77 -13.83 0.22 -1.64
N LYS A 78 -13.56 1.00 -0.59
CA LYS A 78 -13.06 0.44 0.69
C LYS A 78 -13.98 -0.61 1.30
N LYS A 79 -15.30 -0.37 1.24
CA LYS A 79 -16.31 -1.32 1.75
C LYS A 79 -16.53 -2.50 0.81
N SER A 80 -16.35 -2.26 -0.49
CA SER A 80 -16.30 -3.34 -1.47
C SER A 80 -15.15 -4.30 -1.17
N ILE A 81 -13.95 -3.77 -0.92
CA ILE A 81 -12.76 -4.56 -0.56
C ILE A 81 -13.04 -5.36 0.71
N GLU A 82 -13.54 -4.72 1.78
CA GLU A 82 -13.88 -5.39 3.04
C GLU A 82 -14.86 -6.57 2.83
N ALA A 83 -15.91 -6.40 2.02
CA ALA A 83 -16.87 -7.47 1.75
C ALA A 83 -16.23 -8.65 0.97
N PHE A 84 -15.37 -8.34 -0.01
CA PHE A 84 -14.68 -9.35 -0.81
C PHE A 84 -13.53 -10.04 -0.04
N GLU A 85 -12.85 -9.35 0.86
CA GLU A 85 -11.88 -9.94 1.78
C GLU A 85 -12.56 -10.90 2.75
N ASN A 86 -13.68 -10.50 3.37
CA ASN A 86 -14.49 -11.40 4.19
C ASN A 86 -14.95 -12.65 3.39
N LEU A 87 -15.30 -12.50 2.11
CA LEU A 87 -15.64 -13.65 1.26
C LEU A 87 -14.45 -14.61 1.11
N ARG A 88 -13.24 -14.10 0.84
CA ARG A 88 -12.01 -14.90 0.70
C ARG A 88 -11.63 -15.59 2.00
N ASP A 89 -11.79 -14.90 3.12
CA ASP A 89 -11.42 -15.40 4.44
C ASP A 89 -12.40 -16.46 4.96
N TRP A 90 -13.71 -16.22 4.81
CA TRP A 90 -14.74 -17.11 5.35
C TRP A 90 -15.03 -18.28 4.41
N TYR A 91 -14.86 -18.09 3.10
CA TYR A 91 -15.18 -19.08 2.07
C TYR A 91 -14.05 -19.25 1.03
N PRO A 92 -12.83 -19.64 1.45
CA PRO A 92 -11.65 -19.70 0.56
C PRO A 92 -11.78 -20.66 -0.62
N PHE A 93 -12.65 -21.66 -0.54
CA PHE A 93 -12.91 -22.63 -1.61
C PHE A 93 -14.14 -22.29 -2.47
N SER A 94 -14.79 -21.15 -2.23
CA SER A 94 -15.92 -20.70 -3.05
C SER A 94 -15.45 -20.35 -4.45
N LYS A 95 -16.27 -20.65 -5.47
CA LYS A 95 -16.01 -20.18 -6.84
C LYS A 95 -16.05 -18.66 -6.98
N LEU A 96 -16.66 -17.96 -6.00
CA LEU A 96 -16.76 -16.51 -5.97
C LEU A 96 -15.46 -15.83 -5.51
N THR A 97 -14.46 -16.57 -5.03
CA THR A 97 -13.16 -15.98 -4.64
C THR A 97 -12.42 -15.40 -5.84
N THR A 98 -12.54 -16.00 -7.02
CA THR A 98 -11.99 -15.43 -8.27
C THR A 98 -12.61 -14.07 -8.59
N LEU A 99 -13.93 -13.92 -8.44
CA LEU A 99 -14.61 -12.62 -8.59
C LEU A 99 -14.09 -11.62 -7.53
N ALA A 100 -13.96 -12.07 -6.28
CA ALA A 100 -13.47 -11.25 -5.18
C ALA A 100 -12.04 -10.72 -5.44
N ASP A 101 -11.12 -11.60 -5.87
CA ASP A 101 -9.74 -11.23 -6.20
C ASP A 101 -9.70 -10.14 -7.28
N LEU A 102 -10.49 -10.30 -8.36
CA LEU A 102 -10.54 -9.31 -9.45
C LEU A 102 -11.15 -7.99 -8.99
N LYS A 103 -12.26 -8.04 -8.24
CA LYS A 103 -12.97 -6.84 -7.77
C LYS A 103 -12.18 -6.06 -6.74
N VAL A 104 -11.36 -6.72 -5.91
CA VAL A 104 -10.42 -6.05 -5.01
C VAL A 104 -9.38 -5.27 -5.82
N ALA A 105 -8.79 -5.88 -6.86
CA ALA A 105 -7.84 -5.19 -7.73
C ALA A 105 -8.46 -4.00 -8.47
N ASP A 106 -9.67 -4.17 -9.01
CA ASP A 106 -10.45 -3.10 -9.62
C ASP A 106 -10.74 -1.97 -8.61
N ALA A 107 -11.06 -2.29 -7.36
CA ALA A 107 -11.39 -1.31 -6.35
C ALA A 107 -10.17 -0.44 -6.00
N TYR A 108 -8.99 -1.03 -5.86
CA TYR A 108 -7.75 -0.28 -5.70
C TYR A 108 -7.45 0.62 -6.89
N PHE A 109 -7.65 0.12 -8.11
CA PHE A 109 -7.45 0.93 -9.32
C PHE A 109 -8.38 2.15 -9.33
N ASN A 110 -9.67 1.96 -9.02
CA ASN A 110 -10.64 3.06 -9.02
C ASN A 110 -10.44 4.05 -7.85
N MET A 111 -9.70 3.65 -6.83
CA MET A 111 -9.23 4.54 -5.76
C MET A 111 -7.91 5.25 -6.12
N GLU A 112 -7.37 5.00 -7.32
CA GLU A 112 -6.05 5.49 -7.76
C GLU A 112 -4.89 4.98 -6.89
N GLU A 113 -5.13 3.92 -6.10
CA GLU A 113 -4.10 3.22 -5.32
C GLU A 113 -3.35 2.23 -6.22
N TYR A 114 -2.66 2.77 -7.23
CA TYR A 114 -2.10 1.98 -8.34
C TYR A 114 -1.08 0.92 -7.92
N GLU A 115 -0.26 1.15 -6.88
CA GLU A 115 0.67 0.13 -6.37
C GLU A 115 -0.05 -1.07 -5.75
N SER A 116 -1.09 -0.80 -4.95
CA SER A 116 -1.96 -1.83 -4.38
C SER A 116 -2.70 -2.57 -5.48
N ALA A 117 -3.19 -1.85 -6.50
CA ALA A 117 -3.86 -2.44 -7.65
C ALA A 117 -2.95 -3.37 -8.46
N VAL A 118 -1.71 -2.94 -8.76
CA VAL A 118 -0.71 -3.80 -9.44
C VAL A 118 -0.50 -5.10 -8.67
N SER A 119 -0.25 -5.00 -7.37
CA SER A 119 -0.04 -6.16 -6.50
C SER A 119 -1.24 -7.12 -6.53
N ALA A 120 -2.47 -6.58 -6.50
CA ALA A 120 -3.69 -7.35 -6.55
C ALA A 120 -3.94 -8.01 -7.92
N TYR A 121 -3.68 -7.30 -9.03
CA TYR A 121 -3.78 -7.84 -10.38
C TYR A 121 -2.76 -8.94 -10.67
N GLU A 122 -1.50 -8.74 -10.30
CA GLU A 122 -0.45 -9.76 -10.44
C GLU A 122 -0.78 -11.00 -9.60
N ASN A 123 -1.34 -10.79 -8.40
CA ASN A 123 -1.81 -11.89 -7.57
C ASN A 123 -2.98 -12.65 -8.22
N PHE A 124 -3.94 -11.95 -8.82
CA PHE A 124 -5.02 -12.58 -9.59
C PHE A 124 -4.46 -13.43 -10.75
N GLU A 125 -3.55 -12.87 -11.56
CA GLU A 125 -2.94 -13.58 -12.68
C GLU A 125 -2.19 -14.84 -12.21
N ARG A 126 -1.47 -14.74 -11.09
CA ARG A 126 -0.73 -15.85 -10.49
C ARG A 126 -1.65 -16.97 -9.98
N LEU A 127 -2.77 -16.62 -9.37
CA LEU A 127 -3.74 -17.58 -8.84
C LEU A 127 -4.63 -18.20 -9.92
N HIS A 128 -4.94 -17.42 -10.97
CA HIS A 128 -5.90 -17.80 -12.01
C HIS A 128 -5.31 -17.64 -13.43
N PRO A 129 -4.17 -18.29 -13.77
CA PRO A 129 -3.42 -18.00 -15.00
C PRO A 129 -4.12 -18.42 -16.30
N ARG A 130 -5.22 -19.18 -16.22
CA ARG A 130 -6.04 -19.60 -17.37
C ARG A 130 -7.40 -18.92 -17.41
N HIS A 131 -7.64 -17.93 -16.54
CA HIS A 131 -8.91 -17.21 -16.53
C HIS A 131 -9.04 -16.33 -17.77
N GLU A 132 -10.25 -16.21 -18.31
CA GLU A 132 -10.54 -15.39 -19.49
C GLU A 132 -10.19 -13.91 -19.30
N SER A 133 -10.21 -13.43 -18.05
CA SER A 133 -9.85 -12.05 -17.69
C SER A 133 -8.35 -11.78 -17.62
N VAL A 134 -7.47 -12.77 -17.84
CA VAL A 134 -6.01 -12.54 -17.78
C VAL A 134 -5.55 -11.42 -18.72
N PRO A 135 -5.98 -11.34 -19.99
CA PRO A 135 -5.63 -10.20 -20.86
C PRO A 135 -6.05 -8.85 -20.29
N PHE A 136 -7.27 -8.76 -19.72
CA PHE A 136 -7.76 -7.57 -19.04
C PHE A 136 -6.90 -7.18 -17.83
N VAL A 137 -6.50 -8.17 -17.03
CA VAL A 137 -5.68 -7.97 -15.84
C VAL A 137 -4.30 -7.43 -16.21
N ILE A 138 -3.65 -8.00 -17.24
CA ILE A 138 -2.36 -7.50 -17.73
C ILE A 138 -2.51 -6.06 -18.27
N PHE A 139 -3.59 -5.78 -19.00
CA PHE A 139 -3.90 -4.43 -19.48
C PHE A 139 -4.04 -3.44 -18.33
N ARG A 140 -4.80 -3.80 -17.27
CA ARG A 140 -5.00 -2.94 -16.10
C ARG A 140 -3.71 -2.74 -15.30
N THR A 141 -2.84 -3.74 -15.20
CA THR A 141 -1.49 -3.57 -14.64
C THR A 141 -0.68 -2.54 -15.42
N GLY A 142 -0.72 -2.59 -16.76
CA GLY A 142 -0.09 -1.57 -17.61
C GLY A 142 -0.65 -0.18 -17.36
N LEU A 143 -1.99 -0.06 -17.27
CA LEU A 143 -2.65 1.21 -16.96
C LEU A 143 -2.29 1.76 -15.58
N CYS A 144 -2.13 0.92 -14.56
CA CYS A 144 -1.65 1.36 -13.25
C CYS A 144 -0.28 2.04 -13.34
N HIS A 145 0.64 1.48 -14.13
CA HIS A 145 1.96 2.09 -14.34
C HIS A 145 1.86 3.34 -15.20
N PHE A 146 1.03 3.31 -16.25
CA PHE A 146 0.79 4.46 -17.12
C PHE A 146 0.22 5.66 -16.37
N ASN A 147 -0.76 5.45 -15.50
CA ASN A 147 -1.38 6.53 -14.72
C ASN A 147 -0.45 7.13 -13.65
N ARG A 148 0.74 6.56 -13.47
CA ARG A 148 1.80 7.07 -12.60
C ARG A 148 2.93 7.78 -13.35
N LEU A 149 2.80 7.94 -14.67
CA LEU A 149 3.73 8.79 -15.43
C LEU A 149 3.68 10.21 -14.86
N ASP A 150 4.85 10.78 -14.65
CA ASP A 150 5.04 12.16 -14.19
C ASP A 150 5.68 12.99 -15.33
N THR A 151 6.06 14.23 -15.04
CA THR A 151 6.68 15.12 -16.01
C THR A 151 8.02 14.58 -16.53
N ILE A 152 8.40 15.04 -17.73
CA ILE A 152 9.58 14.56 -18.47
C ILE A 152 10.91 14.76 -17.74
N ASP A 153 10.97 15.53 -16.67
CA ASP A 153 12.18 15.75 -15.86
C ASP A 153 12.28 14.80 -14.64
N ARG A 154 11.26 13.97 -14.42
CA ARG A 154 11.13 13.03 -13.29
C ARG A 154 11.46 11.59 -13.72
N ASP A 155 11.45 10.69 -12.73
CA ASP A 155 11.73 9.27 -12.93
C ASP A 155 10.78 8.64 -13.94
N GLN A 156 11.35 7.97 -14.95
CA GLN A 156 10.60 7.33 -16.03
C GLN A 156 10.43 5.82 -15.82
N THR A 157 10.78 5.28 -14.65
CA THR A 157 10.52 3.87 -14.29
C THR A 157 9.07 3.45 -14.54
N PRO A 158 8.03 4.27 -14.22
CA PRO A 158 6.65 3.90 -14.53
C PRO A 158 6.39 3.70 -16.02
N ALA A 159 6.98 4.52 -16.90
CA ALA A 159 6.84 4.39 -18.36
C ALA A 159 7.43 3.07 -18.87
N HIS A 160 8.61 2.68 -18.37
CA HIS A 160 9.20 1.39 -18.71
C HIS A 160 8.33 0.21 -18.24
N ARG A 161 7.84 0.23 -17.00
CA ARG A 161 6.97 -0.84 -16.49
C ARG A 161 5.64 -0.94 -17.24
N ALA A 162 5.07 0.20 -17.64
CA ALA A 162 3.88 0.23 -18.49
C ALA A 162 4.15 -0.43 -19.85
N ILE A 163 5.25 -0.07 -20.52
CA ILE A 163 5.67 -0.69 -21.78
C ILE A 163 5.84 -2.19 -21.62
N ASP A 164 6.47 -2.66 -20.55
CA ASP A 164 6.69 -4.10 -20.31
C ASP A 164 5.35 -4.85 -20.18
N ALA A 165 4.41 -4.32 -19.40
CA ALA A 165 3.10 -4.91 -19.22
C ALA A 165 2.28 -4.93 -20.53
N PHE A 166 2.20 -3.79 -21.23
CA PHE A 166 1.47 -3.70 -22.50
C PHE A 166 2.12 -4.54 -23.60
N SER A 167 3.45 -4.57 -23.70
CA SER A 167 4.17 -5.38 -24.69
C SER A 167 3.96 -6.88 -24.42
N ARG A 168 3.91 -7.27 -23.14
CA ARG A 168 3.55 -8.65 -22.75
C ARG A 168 2.14 -9.01 -23.21
N LEU A 169 1.16 -8.12 -23.02
CA LEU A 169 -0.21 -8.31 -23.48
C LEU A 169 -0.28 -8.48 -24.99
N VAL A 170 0.30 -7.56 -25.76
CA VAL A 170 0.31 -7.62 -27.25
C VAL A 170 0.97 -8.90 -27.75
N ARG A 171 2.07 -9.33 -27.13
CA ARG A 171 2.80 -10.55 -27.52
C ARG A 171 2.05 -11.84 -27.14
N ALA A 172 1.46 -11.89 -25.96
CA ALA A 172 0.83 -13.10 -25.44
C ALA A 172 -0.63 -13.27 -25.88
N TYR A 173 -1.33 -12.17 -26.11
CA TYR A 173 -2.76 -12.14 -26.46
C TYR A 173 -3.02 -11.12 -27.58
N PRO A 174 -2.45 -11.32 -28.79
CA PRO A 174 -2.56 -10.38 -29.90
C PRO A 174 -4.01 -10.16 -30.37
N ASP A 175 -4.88 -11.17 -30.23
CA ASP A 175 -6.29 -11.11 -30.63
C ASP A 175 -7.23 -10.55 -29.54
N SER A 176 -6.69 -10.16 -28.38
CA SER A 176 -7.48 -9.56 -27.30
C SER A 176 -8.02 -8.19 -27.71
N GLU A 177 -9.24 -7.85 -27.27
CA GLU A 177 -9.81 -6.51 -27.45
C GLU A 177 -8.92 -5.37 -26.89
N TYR A 178 -8.06 -5.69 -25.92
CA TYR A 178 -7.14 -4.72 -25.29
C TYR A 178 -5.82 -4.55 -26.05
N ALA A 179 -5.49 -5.44 -27.00
CA ALA A 179 -4.18 -5.43 -27.65
C ALA A 179 -3.92 -4.15 -28.45
N SER A 180 -4.92 -3.67 -29.19
CA SER A 180 -4.81 -2.41 -29.95
C SER A 180 -4.57 -1.22 -29.02
N GLN A 181 -5.38 -1.09 -27.96
CA GLN A 181 -5.22 0.01 -26.99
C GLN A 181 -3.86 -0.06 -26.28
N ALA A 182 -3.37 -1.26 -25.98
CA ALA A 182 -2.05 -1.45 -25.39
C ALA A 182 -0.93 -0.93 -26.31
N THR A 183 -1.04 -1.12 -27.63
CA THR A 183 -0.09 -0.53 -28.60
C THR A 183 -0.10 0.99 -28.55
N ASP A 184 -1.27 1.62 -28.43
CA ASP A 184 -1.38 3.08 -28.32
C ASP A 184 -0.74 3.61 -27.02
N TYR A 185 -0.90 2.89 -25.91
CA TYR A 185 -0.24 3.25 -24.65
C TYR A 185 1.28 3.02 -24.70
N ILE A 186 1.75 1.97 -25.40
CA ILE A 186 3.19 1.79 -25.64
C ILE A 186 3.75 3.00 -26.39
N HIS A 187 3.06 3.47 -27.42
CA HIS A 187 3.47 4.66 -28.17
C HIS A 187 3.59 5.89 -27.26
N GLN A 188 2.56 6.18 -26.45
CA GLN A 188 2.58 7.31 -25.51
C GLN A 188 3.70 7.21 -24.47
N CYS A 189 3.97 6.02 -23.92
CA CYS A 189 5.11 5.83 -23.02
C CYS A 189 6.45 6.09 -23.73
N ARG A 190 6.59 5.65 -24.99
CA ARG A 190 7.80 5.90 -25.79
C ARG A 190 7.99 7.39 -26.06
N GLU A 191 6.91 8.15 -26.31
CA GLU A 191 6.96 9.61 -26.44
C GLU A 191 7.48 10.27 -25.16
N SER A 192 6.99 9.86 -23.99
CA SER A 192 7.47 10.35 -22.69
C SER A 192 8.97 10.09 -22.51
N LEU A 193 9.42 8.87 -22.82
CA LEU A 193 10.84 8.49 -22.72
C LEU A 193 11.72 9.28 -23.69
N ALA A 194 11.29 9.45 -24.94
CA ALA A 194 12.03 10.21 -25.92
C ALA A 194 12.12 11.71 -25.54
N ALA A 195 11.04 12.28 -25.01
CA ALA A 195 11.01 13.64 -24.51
C ALA A 195 11.95 13.83 -23.30
N HIS A 196 12.00 12.87 -22.37
CA HIS A 196 12.95 12.88 -21.26
C HIS A 196 14.41 12.87 -21.76
N GLU A 197 14.74 12.00 -22.72
CA GLU A 197 16.08 11.95 -23.30
C GLU A 197 16.47 13.28 -23.95
N LEU A 198 15.55 13.89 -24.69
CA LEU A 198 15.78 15.20 -25.31
C LEU A 198 15.98 16.31 -24.28
N TYR A 199 15.18 16.31 -23.21
CA TYR A 199 15.31 17.26 -22.11
C TYR A 199 16.70 17.18 -21.46
N VAL A 200 17.15 15.97 -21.13
CA VAL A 200 18.48 15.74 -20.54
C VAL A 200 19.60 16.08 -21.51
N ALA A 201 19.45 15.74 -22.80
CA ALA A 201 20.43 16.09 -23.84
C ALA A 201 20.63 17.60 -23.95
N LYS A 202 19.52 18.37 -24.01
CA LYS A 202 19.55 19.84 -24.07
C LYS A 202 20.18 20.45 -22.82
N PHE A 203 19.91 19.89 -21.63
CA PHE A 203 20.54 20.32 -20.39
C PHE A 203 22.07 20.11 -20.42
N TYR A 204 22.55 18.94 -20.85
CA TYR A 204 23.99 18.69 -20.98
C TYR A 204 24.66 19.56 -22.04
N PHE A 205 23.98 19.81 -23.15
CA PHE A 205 24.48 20.71 -24.17
C PHE A 205 24.65 22.14 -23.62
N LYS A 206 23.62 22.68 -22.96
CA LYS A 206 23.65 24.03 -22.36
C LYS A 206 24.74 24.18 -21.29
N THR A 207 25.07 23.10 -20.58
CA THR A 207 26.11 23.07 -19.54
C THR A 207 27.50 22.70 -20.10
N LYS A 208 27.67 22.69 -21.43
CA LYS A 208 28.92 22.34 -22.14
C LYS A 208 29.45 20.94 -21.83
N ARG A 209 28.60 20.03 -21.36
CA ARG A 209 28.95 18.61 -21.15
C ARG A 209 28.71 17.85 -22.46
N TYR A 210 29.45 18.21 -23.50
CA TYR A 210 29.19 17.80 -24.88
C TYR A 210 29.25 16.30 -25.08
N ARG A 211 30.14 15.57 -24.40
CA ARG A 211 30.22 14.10 -24.48
C ARG A 211 28.91 13.43 -24.04
N SER A 212 28.35 13.88 -22.93
CA SER A 212 27.09 13.37 -22.39
C SER A 212 25.89 13.77 -23.26
N ALA A 213 25.88 15.01 -23.76
CA ALA A 213 24.86 15.49 -24.68
C ALA A 213 24.84 14.68 -25.98
N LEU A 214 26.02 14.48 -26.59
CA LEU A 214 26.20 13.70 -27.82
C LEU A 214 25.68 12.28 -27.66
N TYR A 215 26.02 11.61 -26.57
CA TYR A 215 25.52 10.27 -26.25
C TYR A 215 23.99 10.25 -26.24
N ARG A 216 23.36 11.18 -25.49
CA ARG A 216 21.89 11.27 -25.36
C ARG A 216 21.21 11.57 -26.70
N PHE A 217 21.73 12.51 -27.50
CA PHE A 217 21.17 12.79 -28.83
C PHE A 217 21.24 11.57 -29.75
N LYS A 218 22.34 10.81 -29.72
CA LYS A 218 22.47 9.55 -30.49
C LYS A 218 21.45 8.50 -30.01
N GLN A 219 21.21 8.40 -28.70
CA GLN A 219 20.19 7.48 -28.14
C GLN A 219 18.78 7.79 -28.63
N ILE A 220 18.42 9.07 -28.83
CA ILE A 220 17.09 9.44 -29.37
C ILE A 220 16.90 8.84 -30.77
N ILE A 221 17.90 8.96 -31.65
CA ILE A 221 17.85 8.45 -33.02
C ILE A 221 17.83 6.91 -33.04
N GLU A 222 18.59 6.28 -32.16
CA GLU A 222 18.73 4.83 -32.11
C GLU A 222 17.50 4.14 -31.51
N LYS A 223 16.99 4.63 -30.38
CA LYS A 223 15.95 3.96 -29.59
C LYS A 223 14.53 4.42 -29.90
N TYR A 224 14.38 5.66 -30.36
CA TYR A 224 13.08 6.30 -30.58
C TYR A 224 12.96 6.88 -32.01
N PRO A 225 13.26 6.11 -33.08
CA PRO A 225 13.20 6.61 -34.45
C PRO A 225 11.79 7.00 -34.92
N ASP A 226 10.77 6.47 -34.26
CA ASP A 226 9.33 6.63 -34.51
C ASP A 226 8.72 7.84 -33.78
N VAL A 227 9.15 8.10 -32.55
CA VAL A 227 8.51 9.09 -31.65
C VAL A 227 9.42 10.22 -31.18
N GLY A 228 10.74 10.09 -31.36
CA GLY A 228 11.71 11.08 -30.91
C GLY A 228 11.82 12.28 -31.84
N ASP A 229 12.25 13.42 -31.30
CA ASP A 229 12.63 14.60 -32.09
C ASP A 229 13.99 14.38 -32.77
N ILE A 230 13.95 13.61 -33.86
CA ILE A 230 15.13 13.20 -34.64
C ILE A 230 15.81 14.40 -35.28
N GLU A 231 15.04 15.40 -35.71
CA GLU A 231 15.57 16.59 -36.35
C GLU A 231 16.43 17.40 -35.37
N THR A 232 15.92 17.67 -34.17
CA THR A 232 16.68 18.37 -33.14
C THR A 232 17.91 17.57 -32.73
N ALA A 233 17.80 16.26 -32.57
CA ALA A 233 18.95 15.41 -32.24
C ALA A 233 20.04 15.50 -33.32
N ARG A 234 19.70 15.33 -34.60
CA ARG A 234 20.64 15.45 -35.72
C ARG A 234 21.29 16.82 -35.82
N ARG A 235 20.55 17.89 -35.53
CA ARG A 235 21.08 19.27 -35.51
C ARG A 235 22.15 19.48 -34.43
N HIS A 236 21.99 18.87 -33.26
CA HIS A 236 22.89 19.10 -32.12
C HIS A 236 24.10 18.17 -32.08
N ILE A 237 24.04 17.00 -32.72
CA ILE A 237 25.18 16.06 -32.80
C ILE A 237 26.47 16.74 -33.30
N PRO A 238 26.51 17.41 -34.47
CA PRO A 238 27.74 18.04 -34.95
C PRO A 238 28.20 19.18 -34.02
N LEU A 239 27.26 19.94 -33.43
CA LEU A 239 27.59 21.01 -32.46
C LEU A 239 28.28 20.45 -31.21
N CYS A 240 27.88 19.26 -30.75
CA CYS A 240 28.54 18.59 -29.64
C CYS A 240 29.93 18.09 -30.05
N GLU A 241 30.09 17.58 -31.26
CA GLU A 241 31.38 17.10 -31.79
C GLU A 241 32.39 18.26 -31.95
N GLU A 242 31.93 19.41 -32.45
CA GLU A 242 32.71 20.66 -32.50
C GLU A 242 33.13 21.12 -31.10
N GLY A 243 32.17 21.18 -30.17
CA GLY A 243 32.45 21.58 -28.78
C GLY A 243 33.45 20.67 -28.06
N LEU A 244 33.45 19.36 -28.37
CA LEU A 244 34.46 18.42 -27.85
C LEU A 244 35.84 18.71 -28.45
N ALA A 245 35.93 18.91 -29.76
CA ALA A 245 37.20 19.21 -30.42
C ALA A 245 37.81 20.55 -29.95
N GLU A 246 36.98 21.52 -29.57
CA GLU A 246 37.43 22.78 -28.96
C GLU A 246 38.02 22.54 -27.56
N MET A 247 37.35 21.76 -26.71
CA MET A 247 37.84 21.42 -25.37
C MET A 247 39.19 20.68 -25.42
N GLU A 248 39.33 19.70 -26.33
CA GLU A 248 40.60 18.96 -26.51
C GLU A 248 41.75 19.89 -26.95
N LYS A 249 41.46 20.86 -27.81
CA LYS A 249 42.46 21.87 -28.22
C LYS A 249 42.86 22.79 -27.06
N GLU A 250 41.91 23.18 -26.21
CA GLU A 250 42.20 24.01 -25.03
C GLU A 250 43.04 23.25 -24.00
N GLU A 251 42.75 21.98 -23.76
CA GLU A 251 43.55 21.11 -22.88
C GLU A 251 44.99 20.97 -23.40
N SER A 252 45.16 20.67 -24.70
CA SER A 252 46.50 20.53 -25.32
C SER A 252 47.36 21.79 -25.32
N LYS A 253 46.78 22.98 -25.08
CA LYS A 253 47.50 24.26 -25.00
C LYS A 253 47.95 24.60 -23.57
N ASN A 254 47.35 23.95 -22.58
CA ASN A 254 47.62 24.19 -21.16
C ASN A 254 48.60 23.17 -20.55
N ASP A 255 48.93 22.10 -21.31
CA ASP A 255 50.00 21.14 -21.04
C ASP A 255 51.32 21.56 -21.71
#